data_AF-A0A8E2AUG0-F1
#
_entry.id   AF-A0A8E2AUG0-F1
#
_cell.length_a   1.000
_cell.length_b   1.000
_cell.length_c   1.000
_cell.angle_alpha   90.00
_cell.angle_beta   90.00
_cell.angle_gamma   90.00
#
_symmetry.space_group_name_H-M   'P 1'
#
loop_
_entity.id
_entity.type
_entity.pdbx_description
1 polymer ?
#
loop_
_entity_poly.entity_id
_entity_poly.type
_entity_poly.pdbx_seq_one_letter_code
_entity_poly.pdbx_strand_id
1 'polypeptide(L)' 'YETPLQAASYEGHLDVVQLLVERGADVNAWGSKYGTALLAASHEGHFDIVRLLLERGADVSTQRGKHGTGLQA' A
#
# COMPACT_ATOMS: atom_id res chain seq x y z
N TYR A 1 -4.71 -9.30 -5.63
CA TYR A 1 -4.36 -8.76 -4.30
C TYR A 1 -3.87 -9.90 -3.44
N GLU A 2 -3.06 -9.59 -2.42
CA GLU A 2 -2.61 -10.57 -1.42
C GLU A 2 -3.00 -10.16 0.00
N THR A 3 -3.43 -8.90 0.19
CA THR A 3 -3.97 -8.41 1.46
C THR A 3 -5.37 -7.82 1.29
N PRO A 4 -6.22 -7.87 2.34
CA PRO A 4 -7.49 -7.16 2.36
C PRO A 4 -7.33 -5.66 2.12
N LEU A 5 -6.23 -5.09 2.62
CA LEU A 5 -5.92 -3.67 2.46
C LEU A 5 -5.70 -3.31 0.98
N GLN A 6 -4.98 -4.13 0.22
CA GLN A 6 -4.79 -3.91 -1.22
C GLN A 6 -6.10 -4.01 -2.01
N ALA A 7 -6.94 -5.01 -1.70
CA ALA A 7 -8.22 -5.16 -2.39
C ALA A 7 -9.12 -3.94 -2.13
N ALA A 8 -9.27 -3.52 -0.87
CA ALA A 8 -10.04 -2.34 -0.52
C ALA A 8 -9.47 -1.05 -1.14
N SER A 9 -8.14 -0.92 -1.17
CA SER A 9 -7.47 0.23 -1.80
C SER A 9 -7.62 0.28 -3.31
N TYR A 10 -7.66 -0.86 -3.99
CA TYR A 10 -7.91 -0.92 -5.44
C TYR A 10 -9.36 -0.58 -5.78
N GLU A 11 -10.31 -1.15 -5.06
CA GLU A 11 -11.76 -0.96 -5.32
C GLU A 11 -12.29 0.39 -4.80
N GLY A 12 -11.47 1.19 -4.12
CA GLY A 12 -11.88 2.53 -3.65
C GLY A 12 -12.69 2.54 -2.36
N HIS A 13 -12.64 1.48 -1.55
CA HIS A 13 -13.42 1.34 -0.32
C HIS A 13 -12.73 2.03 0.87
N LEU A 14 -12.83 3.36 0.94
CA LEU A 14 -12.14 4.18 1.95
C LEU A 14 -12.46 3.78 3.41
N ASP A 15 -13.73 3.48 3.70
CA ASP A 15 -14.21 3.04 5.02
C ASP A 15 -13.60 1.70 5.44
N VAL A 16 -13.51 0.75 4.51
CA VAL A 16 -12.85 -0.54 4.73
C VAL A 16 -11.34 -0.35 4.93
N VAL A 17 -10.70 0.51 4.15
CA VAL A 17 -9.28 0.84 4.33
C VAL A 17 -9.03 1.43 5.73
N GLN A 18 -9.84 2.39 6.18
CA GLN A 18 -9.76 2.98 7.52
C GLN A 18 -9.82 1.90 8.61
N LEU A 19 -10.85 1.05 8.55
CA LEU A 19 -11.06 -0.02 9.50
C LEU A 19 -9.87 -0.99 9.55
N LEU A 20 -9.33 -1.40 8.40
CA LEU A 20 -8.21 -2.33 8.33
C LEU A 20 -6.94 -1.73 8.96
N VAL A 21 -6.62 -0.48 8.65
CA VAL A 21 -5.44 0.19 9.23
C VAL A 21 -5.62 0.38 10.75
N GLU A 22 -6.81 0.73 11.22
CA GLU A 22 -7.11 0.82 12.66
C GLU A 22 -6.97 -0.51 13.40
N ARG A 23 -7.19 -1.64 12.72
CA ARG A 23 -6.98 -2.98 13.26
C ARG A 23 -5.55 -3.49 13.11
N GLY A 24 -4.62 -2.63 12.70
CA GLY A 24 -3.20 -2.94 12.61
C GLY A 24 -2.81 -3.68 11.33
N ALA A 25 -3.56 -3.52 10.24
CA ALA A 25 -3.10 -3.97 8.94
C ALA A 25 -1.75 -3.32 8.59
N ASP A 26 -0.81 -4.13 8.10
CA ASP A 26 0.47 -3.62 7.62
C ASP A 26 0.27 -2.80 6.34
N VAL A 27 0.44 -1.48 6.47
CA VAL A 27 0.27 -0.48 5.40
C VAL A 27 1.28 -0.70 4.26
N ASN A 28 2.44 -1.27 4.57
CA ASN A 28 3.53 -1.52 3.62
C ASN A 28 3.56 -2.98 3.14
N ALA A 29 2.54 -3.76 3.47
CA ALA A 29 2.45 -5.14 3.02
C ALA A 29 2.49 -5.22 1.49
N TRP A 30 3.48 -5.96 1.01
CA TRP A 30 3.67 -6.23 -0.40
C TRP A 30 2.79 -7.40 -0.84
N GLY A 31 1.99 -7.18 -1.87
CA GLY A 31 1.22 -8.23 -2.52
C GLY A 31 1.80 -8.53 -3.88
N SER A 32 1.72 -9.79 -4.30
CA SER A 32 2.31 -10.34 -5.52
C SER A 32 2.27 -9.40 -6.74
N LYS A 33 1.17 -9.38 -7.50
CA LYS A 33 1.09 -8.69 -8.79
C LYS A 33 0.89 -7.17 -8.69
N TYR A 34 0.27 -6.70 -7.61
CA TYR A 34 -0.22 -5.32 -7.49
C TYR A 34 0.62 -4.45 -6.56
N GLY A 35 1.67 -5.01 -5.92
CA GLY A 35 2.54 -4.26 -5.01
C GLY A 35 1.85 -3.92 -3.70
N THR A 36 2.04 -2.68 -3.20
CA THR A 36 1.46 -2.21 -1.93
C THR A 36 0.02 -1.70 -2.11
N ALA A 37 -0.69 -1.48 -1.01
CA ALA A 37 -2.00 -0.83 -1.02
C ALA A 37 -1.93 0.59 -1.62
N LEU A 38 -0.82 1.31 -1.38
CA LEU A 38 -0.59 2.63 -1.95
C LEU A 38 -0.51 2.58 -3.48
N LEU A 39 0.19 1.58 -4.04
CA LEU A 39 0.25 1.37 -5.49
C LEU A 39 -1.12 1.10 -6.08
N ALA A 40 -1.92 0.24 -5.45
CA ALA A 40 -3.26 -0.09 -5.89
C ALA A 40 -4.18 1.14 -5.95
N ALA A 41 -4.23 1.94 -4.86
CA ALA A 41 -5.02 3.18 -4.83
C ALA A 41 -4.52 4.22 -5.83
N SER A 42 -3.21 4.31 -6.03
CA SER A 42 -2.60 5.27 -6.97
C SER A 42 -2.91 4.91 -8.42
N HIS A 43 -2.94 3.62 -8.76
CA HIS A 43 -3.26 3.13 -10.11
C HIS A 43 -4.68 3.50 -10.52
N GLU A 44 -5.65 3.35 -9.61
CA GLU A 44 -7.07 3.64 -9.88
C GLU A 44 -7.45 5.11 -9.60
N GLY A 45 -6.54 5.90 -9.02
CA GLY A 45 -6.76 7.34 -8.78
C GLY A 45 -7.57 7.66 -7.52
N HIS A 46 -7.64 6.74 -6.54
CA HIS A 46 -8.37 6.92 -5.29
C HIS A 46 -7.64 7.86 -4.31
N PHE A 47 -7.71 9.17 -4.58
CA PHE A 47 -6.94 10.20 -3.87
C PHE A 47 -7.09 10.17 -2.35
N ASP A 48 -8.32 9.99 -1.85
CA ASP A 48 -8.56 9.97 -0.39
C ASP A 48 -7.89 8.77 0.29
N ILE A 49 -7.81 7.63 -0.40
CA ILE A 49 -7.13 6.43 0.08
C ILE A 49 -5.61 6.63 0.01
N VAL A 50 -5.10 7.23 -1.06
CA VAL A 50 -3.67 7.58 -1.17
C VAL A 50 -3.25 8.48 -0.01
N ARG A 51 -4.02 9.55 0.26
CA ARG A 51 -3.73 10.47 1.37
C ARG A 51 -3.72 9.73 2.71
N LEU A 52 -4.75 8.92 2.97
CA LEU A 52 -4.84 8.15 4.21
C LEU A 52 -3.66 7.20 4.39
N LEU A 53 -3.29 6.44 3.35
CA LEU A 53 -2.17 5.51 3.45
C LEU A 53 -0.86 6.24 3.74
N LEU A 54 -0.62 7.40 3.12
CA LEU A 54 0.55 8.24 3.41
C LEU A 54 0.56 8.79 4.84
N GLU A 55 -0.58 9.26 5.35
CA GLU A 55 -0.74 9.69 6.75
C GLU A 55 -0.45 8.56 7.75
N ARG A 56 -0.64 7.31 7.32
CA ARG A 56 -0.41 6.10 8.11
C ARG A 56 0.97 5.48 7.87
N GLY A 57 1.87 6.19 7.19
CA GLY A 57 3.27 5.79 7.02
C GLY A 57 3.53 4.84 5.84
N ALA A 58 2.68 4.87 4.81
CA ALA A 58 2.96 4.14 3.57
C ALA A 58 4.23 4.64 2.90
N ASP A 59 5.12 3.71 2.54
CA ASP A 59 6.33 4.00 1.78
C ASP A 59 5.98 4.37 0.34
N VAL A 60 6.41 5.56 -0.08
CA VAL A 60 6.27 6.02 -1.47
C VAL A 60 7.24 5.26 -2.41
N SER A 61 8.26 4.64 -1.83
CA SER A 61 9.27 3.83 -2.52
C SER A 61 8.77 2.39 -2.66
N THR A 62 8.54 1.96 -3.90
CA THR A 62 7.96 0.65 -4.22
C THR A 62 9.00 -0.42 -4.52
N GLN A 63 10.26 -0.19 -4.13
CA GLN A 63 11.38 -1.03 -4.53
C GLN A 63 11.85 -1.90 -3.36
N ARG A 64 11.24 -3.08 -3.16
CA ARG A 64 12.06 -4.20 -2.66
C ARG A 64 12.97 -4.59 -3.82
N GLY A 65 14.21 -4.12 -3.75
CA GLY A 65 15.15 -4.15 -4.85
C GLY A 65 15.22 -5.51 -5.56
N LYS A 66 15.08 -5.48 -6.88
CA LYS A 66 15.85 -6.36 -7.77
C LYS A 66 17.30 -5.86 -7.96
N HIS A 67 17.72 -4.92 -7.10
CA HIS A 67 19.09 -4.47 -6.89
C HIS A 67 19.51 -4.63 -5.43
N GLY A 68 19.14 -5.73 -4.79
CA GLY A 68 19.74 -6.17 -3.53
C GLY A 68 21.20 -6.62 -3.72
N THR A 69 22.02 -5.83 -4.39
CA THR A 69 23.47 -5.95 -4.48
C THR A 69 24.05 -4.54 -4.56
N GLY A 70 24.73 -4.10 -3.50
CA GLY A 70 25.71 -3.02 -3.59
C GLY A 70 25.62 -1.93 -2.52
N LEU A 71 26.28 -2.19 -1.38
CA LEU A 71 26.94 -1.23 -0.50
C LEU A 71 26.11 -0.14 0.22
N GLN A 72 25.84 -0.40 1.51
CA GLN A 72 25.97 0.63 2.54
C GLN A 72 27.13 0.24 3.46
N ALA A 73 28.25 0.95 3.32
CA ALA A 73 29.29 1.16 4.32
C ALA A 73 29.57 2.67 4.34
#